data_AF-W4JSF9-F1
#
_entry.id   AF-W4JSF9-F1
#
_cell.length_a   1.000
_cell.length_b   1.000
_cell.length_c   1.000
_cell.angle_alpha   90.00
_cell.angle_beta   90.00
_cell.angle_gamma   90.00
#
_symmetry.space_group_name_H-M   'P 1'
#
loop_
_entity.id
_entity.type
_entity.pdbx_description
1 polymer ?
#
loop_
_entity_poly.entity_id
_entity_poly.type
_entity_poly.pdbx_seq_one_letter_code
_entity_poly.pdbx_strand_id
1 'polypeptide(L)'
;MHALQAANLDISADETIVFSPVGITEYWSGAVSVAAPGGFRYEAETYEAVGQPSAFVRLFNESSVATTWSWGKYRGSQTMEEARILLKETLSKVNKDPRNATELPRPVTDDDIKEFEKWDYFAHYDPRELRAGFYGKFDALQGKQNTYYASSPMANHRSLLRHE
;
A
#
# COMPACT_ATOMS: atom_id res chain seq x y z
N MET A 1 0.26 -7.86 14.27
CA MET A 1 1.18 -8.72 15.06
C MET A 1 2.55 -8.94 14.42
N HIS A 2 2.63 -9.16 13.10
CA HIS A 2 3.89 -9.54 12.43
C HIS A 2 5.07 -8.60 12.70
N ALA A 3 4.88 -7.27 12.70
CA ALA A 3 5.98 -6.32 12.93
C ALA A 3 6.55 -6.34 14.36
N LEU A 4 5.70 -6.48 15.39
CA LEU A 4 6.14 -6.49 16.80
C LEU A 4 6.80 -7.82 17.17
N GLN A 5 6.26 -8.94 16.68
CA GLN A 5 6.86 -10.27 16.88
C GLN A 5 8.19 -10.41 16.13
N ALA A 6 8.29 -9.87 14.91
CA ALA A 6 9.55 -9.86 14.15
C ALA A 6 10.66 -9.03 14.81
N ALA A 7 10.30 -8.09 15.70
CA ALA A 7 11.25 -7.30 16.47
C ALA A 7 11.75 -7.99 17.75
N ASN A 8 11.31 -9.23 18.03
CA ASN A 8 11.64 -9.97 19.25
C ASN A 8 11.35 -9.19 20.54
N LEU A 9 10.29 -8.37 20.51
CA LEU A 9 9.80 -7.64 21.67
C LEU A 9 8.93 -8.55 22.54
N ASP A 10 9.08 -8.45 23.85
CA ASP A 10 8.12 -9.04 24.78
C ASP A 10 6.84 -8.22 24.74
N ILE A 11 5.76 -8.83 24.22
CA ILE A 11 4.49 -8.13 24.01
C ILE A 11 3.59 -8.41 25.20
N SER A 12 3.15 -7.37 25.89
CA SER A 12 2.25 -7.51 27.03
C SER A 12 0.84 -7.99 26.61
N ALA A 13 0.06 -8.48 27.58
CA ALA A 13 -1.33 -8.86 27.32
C ALA A 13 -2.17 -7.67 26.85
N ASP A 14 -1.96 -6.48 27.43
CA ASP A 14 -2.64 -5.25 27.02
C ASP A 14 -2.30 -4.86 25.58
N GLU A 15 -1.01 -4.94 25.21
CA GLU A 15 -0.56 -4.68 23.83
C GLU A 15 -1.15 -5.70 22.85
N THR A 16 -1.21 -6.97 23.24
CA THR A 16 -1.84 -8.02 22.43
C THR A 16 -3.31 -7.71 22.19
N ILE A 17 -4.04 -7.28 23.22
CA ILE A 17 -5.45 -6.88 23.09
C ILE A 17 -5.59 -5.69 22.14
N VAL A 18 -4.75 -4.66 22.30
CA VAL A 18 -4.83 -3.43 21.51
C VAL A 18 -4.42 -3.65 20.06
N PHE A 19 -3.34 -4.38 19.78
CA PHE A 19 -2.78 -4.49 18.43
C PHE A 19 -3.28 -5.67 17.61
N SER A 20 -3.92 -6.67 18.22
CA SER A 20 -4.43 -7.85 17.48
C SER A 20 -5.59 -7.57 16.50
N PRO A 21 -6.56 -6.68 16.79
CA PRO A 21 -7.71 -6.48 15.92
C PRO A 21 -7.47 -5.36 14.91
N VAL A 22 -6.26 -4.85 14.80
CA VAL A 22 -5.85 -4.05 13.65
C VAL A 22 -6.10 -4.82 12.36
N GLY A 23 -6.56 -4.15 11.32
CA GLY A 23 -6.39 -4.60 9.94
C GLY A 23 -5.52 -3.66 9.13
N ILE A 24 -5.12 -4.14 7.96
CA ILE A 24 -4.23 -3.44 7.03
C ILE A 24 -4.85 -3.53 5.65
N THR A 25 -4.74 -2.46 4.87
CA THR A 25 -5.09 -2.46 3.45
C THR A 25 -3.87 -2.85 2.64
N GLU A 26 -4.01 -3.87 1.80
CA GLU A 26 -2.96 -4.23 0.87
C GLU A 26 -2.79 -3.11 -0.16
N TYR A 27 -1.54 -2.73 -0.44
CA TYR A 27 -1.23 -1.68 -1.39
C TYR A 27 0.02 -2.06 -2.16
N TRP A 28 0.07 -1.68 -3.44
CA TRP A 28 1.27 -1.86 -4.24
C TRP A 28 1.66 -0.59 -4.94
N SER A 29 2.97 -0.40 -5.08
CA SER A 29 3.53 0.62 -5.95
C SER A 29 4.47 0.00 -6.96
N GLY A 30 4.46 0.51 -8.19
CA GLY A 30 5.33 0.05 -9.26
C GLY A 30 6.06 1.18 -9.96
N ALA A 31 7.21 0.84 -10.53
CA ALA A 31 7.91 1.63 -11.53
C ALA A 31 7.79 0.89 -12.86
N VAL A 32 6.95 1.39 -13.77
CA VAL A 32 6.60 0.69 -15.01
C VAL A 32 6.86 1.56 -16.22
N SER A 33 7.55 1.02 -17.23
CA SER A 33 7.73 1.69 -18.51
C SER A 33 6.40 1.72 -19.25
N VAL A 34 5.97 2.92 -19.66
CA VAL A 34 4.72 3.15 -20.36
C VAL A 34 4.94 3.95 -21.64
N ALA A 35 4.07 3.72 -22.63
CA ALA A 35 3.97 4.46 -23.87
C ALA A 35 3.27 5.81 -23.71
N ALA A 36 2.60 6.05 -22.58
CA ALA A 36 1.96 7.32 -22.29
C ALA A 36 2.99 8.47 -22.30
N PRO A 37 2.69 9.64 -22.90
CA PRO A 37 3.63 10.75 -22.99
C PRO A 37 3.93 11.35 -21.61
N GLY A 38 5.04 12.10 -21.51
CA GLY A 38 5.37 12.86 -20.31
C GLY A 38 4.26 13.84 -19.91
N GLY A 39 4.00 13.98 -18.61
CA GLY A 39 2.92 14.82 -18.06
C GLY A 39 1.53 14.19 -18.11
N PHE A 40 1.36 13.00 -18.70
CA PHE A 40 0.11 12.27 -18.65
C PHE A 40 0.00 11.42 -17.39
N ARG A 41 -1.22 11.33 -16.90
CA ARG A 41 -1.62 10.47 -15.79
C ARG A 41 -2.84 9.66 -16.19
N TYR A 42 -2.95 8.49 -15.60
CA TYR A 42 -4.17 7.69 -15.58
C TYR A 42 -4.70 7.70 -14.16
N GLU A 43 -6.00 7.91 -14.03
CA GLU A 43 -6.74 7.76 -12.77
C GLU A 43 -8.05 7.05 -13.12
N ALA A 44 -8.31 5.93 -12.48
CA ALA A 44 -9.56 5.21 -12.64
C ALA A 44 -10.69 6.04 -12.00
N GLU A 45 -11.72 6.37 -12.77
CA GLU A 45 -12.90 7.09 -12.25
C GLU A 45 -13.60 6.28 -11.15
N THR A 46 -13.69 4.97 -11.36
CA THR A 46 -14.13 3.99 -10.36
C THR A 46 -13.20 2.79 -10.38
N TYR A 47 -12.96 2.19 -9.22
CA TYR A 47 -12.22 0.94 -9.12
C TYR A 47 -12.66 0.16 -7.90
N GLU A 48 -12.57 -1.17 -8.01
CA GLU A 48 -12.64 -2.05 -6.85
C GLU A 48 -11.22 -2.30 -6.32
N ALA A 49 -11.07 -2.32 -4.99
CA ALA A 49 -9.78 -2.55 -4.34
C ALA A 49 -9.40 -4.04 -4.40
N VAL A 50 -9.14 -4.54 -5.62
CA VAL A 50 -8.82 -5.94 -5.92
C VAL A 50 -7.37 -6.14 -6.38
N GLY A 51 -6.53 -5.10 -6.25
CA GLY A 51 -5.10 -5.14 -6.58
C GLY A 51 -4.75 -4.58 -7.97
N GLN A 52 -5.75 -4.17 -8.75
CA GLN A 52 -5.49 -3.48 -10.02
C GLN A 52 -5.01 -2.04 -9.80
N PRO A 53 -4.19 -1.49 -10.71
CA PRO A 53 -3.81 -0.09 -10.71
C PRO A 53 -5.03 0.83 -10.72
N SER A 54 -5.09 1.69 -9.70
CA SER A 54 -6.04 2.81 -9.61
C SER A 54 -5.51 4.05 -10.33
N ALA A 55 -4.19 4.21 -10.39
CA ALA A 55 -3.56 5.35 -11.04
C ALA A 55 -2.14 5.05 -11.50
N PHE A 56 -1.67 5.82 -12.47
CA PHE A 56 -0.24 6.01 -12.71
C PHE A 56 0.07 7.45 -13.08
N VAL A 57 1.30 7.89 -12.81
CA VAL A 57 1.82 9.17 -13.28
C VAL A 57 3.23 9.01 -13.82
N ARG A 58 3.50 9.61 -14.98
CA ARG A 58 4.85 9.76 -15.51
C ARG A 58 5.42 11.10 -15.06
N LEU A 59 6.23 11.07 -14.00
CA LEU A 59 6.76 12.28 -13.35
C LEU A 59 7.83 13.00 -14.18
N PHE A 60 8.66 12.25 -14.91
CA PHE A 60 9.80 12.78 -15.66
C PHE A 60 9.57 12.64 -17.16
N ASN A 61 9.74 13.72 -17.91
CA ASN A 61 9.53 13.70 -19.37
C ASN A 61 10.60 12.87 -20.08
N GLU A 62 11.81 12.84 -19.54
CA GLU A 62 12.99 12.17 -20.07
C GLU A 62 12.96 10.65 -19.84
N SER A 63 12.09 10.15 -18.96
CA SER A 63 11.96 8.74 -18.63
C SER A 63 10.60 8.21 -19.06
N SER A 64 10.53 7.04 -19.68
CA SER A 64 9.27 6.34 -19.95
C SER A 64 8.65 5.71 -18.70
N VAL A 65 9.31 5.79 -17.55
CA VAL A 65 8.86 5.15 -16.31
C VAL A 65 7.78 5.99 -15.62
N ALA A 66 6.64 5.36 -15.38
CA ALA A 66 5.56 5.86 -14.54
C ALA A 66 5.57 5.18 -13.17
N THR A 67 5.20 5.95 -12.14
CA THR A 67 4.84 5.40 -10.84
C THR A 67 3.39 4.97 -10.87
N THR A 68 3.11 3.74 -10.44
CA THR A 68 1.77 3.15 -10.42
C THR A 68 1.33 2.89 -8.99
N TRP A 69 0.02 2.94 -8.73
CA TRP A 69 -0.55 2.65 -7.40
C TRP A 69 -1.78 1.76 -7.50
N SER A 70 -1.74 0.66 -6.75
CA SER A 70 -2.82 -0.33 -6.69
C SER A 70 -3.30 -0.51 -5.27
N TRP A 71 -4.62 -0.61 -5.09
CA TRP A 71 -5.24 -0.90 -3.81
C TRP A 71 -5.83 -2.30 -3.82
N GLY A 72 -5.50 -3.08 -2.80
CA GLY A 72 -6.06 -4.39 -2.54
C GLY A 72 -7.09 -4.37 -1.43
N LYS A 73 -7.60 -5.55 -1.09
CA LYS A 73 -8.65 -5.68 -0.09
C LYS A 73 -8.09 -5.38 1.29
N TYR A 74 -8.89 -4.71 2.12
CA TYR A 74 -8.62 -4.62 3.54
C TYR A 74 -8.67 -6.02 4.17
N ARG A 75 -7.63 -6.36 4.95
CA ARG A 75 -7.37 -7.73 5.45
C ARG A 75 -7.31 -8.77 4.32
N GLY A 76 -6.82 -8.35 3.16
CA GLY A 76 -6.59 -9.23 2.03
C GLY A 76 -5.45 -10.22 2.28
N SER A 77 -5.33 -11.16 1.35
CA SER A 77 -4.26 -12.16 1.32
C SER A 77 -3.71 -12.32 -0.10
N GLN A 78 -3.81 -11.27 -0.92
CA GLN A 78 -3.39 -11.32 -2.31
C GLN A 78 -1.86 -11.43 -2.40
N THR A 79 -1.41 -12.33 -3.26
CA THR A 79 0.00 -12.56 -3.52
C THR A 79 0.58 -11.47 -4.42
N MET A 80 1.90 -11.33 -4.39
CA MET A 80 2.62 -10.44 -5.32
C MET A 80 2.39 -10.80 -6.78
N GLU A 81 2.28 -12.10 -7.09
CA GLU A 81 2.09 -12.58 -8.46
C GLU A 81 0.70 -12.22 -8.99
N GLU A 82 -0.36 -12.44 -8.20
CA GLU A 82 -1.72 -12.03 -8.57
C GLU A 82 -1.82 -10.52 -8.81
N ALA A 83 -1.21 -9.71 -7.95
CA ALA A 83 -1.19 -8.26 -8.11
C ALA A 83 -0.38 -7.83 -9.36
N ARG A 84 0.73 -8.53 -9.67
CA ARG A 84 1.54 -8.27 -10.86
C ARG A 84 0.80 -8.63 -12.16
N ILE A 85 0.00 -9.68 -12.16
CA ILE A 85 -0.88 -10.02 -13.30
C ILE A 85 -1.87 -8.86 -13.54
N LEU A 86 -2.56 -8.41 -12.49
CA LEU A 86 -3.52 -7.31 -12.60
C LEU A 86 -2.88 -6.00 -13.03
N LEU A 87 -1.65 -5.72 -12.59
CA LEU A 87 -0.85 -4.57 -13.06
C LEU A 87 -0.68 -4.62 -14.59
N LYS A 88 -0.17 -5.73 -15.12
CA LYS A 88 0.06 -5.92 -16.56
C LYS A 88 -1.24 -5.82 -17.34
N GLU A 89 -2.27 -6.55 -16.94
CA GLU A 89 -3.56 -6.57 -17.63
C GLU A 89 -4.24 -5.21 -17.67
N THR A 90 -4.19 -4.46 -16.57
CA THR A 90 -4.84 -3.15 -16.46
C THR A 90 -4.09 -2.11 -17.26
N LEU A 91 -2.77 -2.00 -17.08
CA LEU A 91 -1.99 -0.99 -17.80
C LEU A 91 -1.98 -1.27 -19.29
N SER A 92 -1.93 -2.53 -19.73
CA SER A 92 -2.01 -2.88 -21.16
C SER A 92 -3.25 -2.32 -21.86
N LYS A 93 -4.37 -2.12 -21.15
CA LYS A 93 -5.59 -1.54 -21.72
C LYS A 93 -5.48 -0.03 -22.01
N VAL A 94 -4.57 0.66 -21.32
CA VAL A 94 -4.46 2.13 -21.36
C VAL A 94 -3.08 2.63 -21.82
N ASN A 95 -2.13 1.71 -22.04
CA ASN A 95 -0.75 2.02 -22.38
C ASN A 95 -0.57 2.49 -23.83
N LYS A 96 -0.95 3.74 -24.10
CA LYS A 96 -0.80 4.45 -25.39
C LYS A 96 -0.76 5.96 -25.21
N ASP A 97 -0.56 6.72 -26.31
CA ASP A 97 -0.85 8.15 -26.32
C ASP A 97 -2.38 8.38 -26.34
N PRO A 98 -2.98 8.94 -25.27
CA PRO A 98 -4.43 9.14 -25.22
C PRO A 98 -4.92 10.20 -26.22
N ARG A 99 -4.04 11.03 -26.78
CA ARG A 99 -4.38 12.00 -27.84
C ARG A 99 -4.55 11.33 -29.20
N ASN A 100 -4.01 10.12 -29.37
CA ASN A 100 -4.14 9.36 -30.59
C ASN A 100 -5.32 8.37 -30.49
N ALA A 101 -6.46 8.78 -31.03
CA ALA A 101 -7.68 7.96 -31.00
C ALA A 101 -7.56 6.65 -31.81
N THR A 102 -6.65 6.60 -32.79
CA THR A 102 -6.49 5.45 -33.70
C THR A 102 -5.43 4.45 -33.25
N GLU A 103 -4.52 4.86 -32.36
CA GLU A 103 -3.50 3.96 -31.83
C GLU A 103 -4.12 2.95 -30.86
N LEU A 104 -3.76 1.69 -31.04
CA LEU A 104 -4.12 0.61 -30.13
C LEU A 104 -3.19 0.62 -28.90
N PRO A 105 -3.72 0.32 -27.70
CA PRO A 105 -2.90 0.11 -26.50
C PRO A 105 -1.83 -0.96 -26.71
N ARG A 106 -0.64 -0.74 -26.12
CA ARG A 106 0.49 -1.66 -26.19
C ARG A 106 0.53 -2.55 -24.94
N PRO A 107 0.86 -3.85 -25.06
CA PRO A 107 0.97 -4.71 -23.91
C PRO A 107 2.07 -4.21 -22.96
N VAL A 108 1.83 -4.33 -21.67
CA VAL A 108 2.83 -4.20 -20.60
C VAL A 108 3.29 -5.61 -20.22
N THR A 109 4.60 -5.83 -20.27
CA THR A 109 5.25 -7.11 -20.02
C THR A 109 6.12 -7.04 -18.77
N ASP A 110 6.74 -8.16 -18.37
CA ASP A 110 7.67 -8.15 -17.24
C ASP A 110 8.92 -7.30 -17.50
N ASP A 111 9.34 -7.17 -18.77
CA ASP A 111 10.47 -6.30 -19.15
C ASP A 111 10.19 -4.81 -18.91
N ASP A 112 8.91 -4.42 -18.89
CA ASP A 112 8.47 -3.05 -18.64
C ASP A 112 8.47 -2.71 -17.14
N ILE A 113 8.35 -3.71 -16.26
CA ILE A 113 8.26 -3.53 -14.81
C ILE A 113 9.68 -3.44 -14.23
N LYS A 114 10.10 -2.23 -13.84
CA LYS A 114 11.42 -1.97 -13.26
C LYS A 114 11.47 -2.26 -11.77
N GLU A 115 10.36 -2.03 -11.08
CA GLU A 115 10.18 -2.34 -9.66
C GLU A 115 8.68 -2.54 -9.37
N PHE A 116 8.35 -3.42 -8.45
CA PHE A 116 6.98 -3.60 -7.98
C PHE A 116 6.94 -4.21 -6.57
N GLU A 117 6.43 -3.45 -5.62
CA GLU A 117 6.52 -3.74 -4.18
C GLU A 117 5.14 -3.70 -3.51
N LYS A 118 4.94 -4.55 -2.49
CA LYS A 118 3.75 -4.54 -1.61
C LYS A 118 4.03 -3.77 -0.34
N TRP A 119 3.03 -3.05 0.13
CA TRP A 119 3.06 -2.29 1.35
C TRP A 119 1.91 -2.68 2.27
N ASP A 120 2.23 -2.74 3.56
CA ASP A 120 1.24 -2.75 4.62
C ASP A 120 0.72 -1.31 4.83
N TYR A 121 -0.34 -0.95 4.11
CA TYR A 121 -0.80 0.43 4.03
C TYR A 121 -2.04 0.70 4.88
N PHE A 122 -2.11 1.92 5.41
CA PHE A 122 -3.25 2.46 6.16
C PHE A 122 -3.80 1.49 7.21
N ALA A 123 -2.97 1.12 8.18
CA ALA A 123 -3.40 0.23 9.24
C ALA A 123 -4.38 0.93 10.20
N HIS A 124 -5.51 0.28 10.49
CA HIS A 124 -6.62 0.87 11.26
C HIS A 124 -7.47 -0.18 12.00
N TYR A 125 -8.36 0.29 12.87
CA TYR A 125 -9.35 -0.52 13.54
C TYR A 125 -10.64 -0.62 12.73
N ASP A 126 -11.31 -1.76 12.84
CA ASP A 126 -12.65 -1.95 12.33
C ASP A 126 -13.69 -1.11 13.12
N PRO A 127 -14.86 -0.79 12.54
CA PRO A 127 -15.89 0.00 13.21
C PRO A 127 -16.34 -0.52 14.57
N ARG A 128 -16.27 -1.84 14.79
CA ARG A 128 -16.59 -2.45 16.09
C ARG A 128 -15.61 -2.02 17.18
N GLU A 129 -14.32 -2.10 16.90
CA GLU A 129 -13.23 -1.75 17.82
C GLU A 129 -13.20 -0.23 18.06
N LEU A 130 -13.47 0.57 17.02
CA LEU A 130 -13.66 2.01 17.18
C LEU A 130 -14.77 2.33 18.20
N ARG A 131 -15.94 1.69 18.08
CA ARG A 131 -17.04 1.84 19.05
C ARG A 131 -16.70 1.30 20.44
N ALA A 132 -15.85 0.28 20.51
CA ALA A 132 -15.38 -0.29 21.77
C ALA A 132 -14.23 0.51 22.42
N GLY A 133 -13.91 1.71 21.91
CA GLY A 133 -12.95 2.63 22.52
C GLY A 133 -11.50 2.20 22.41
N PHE A 134 -11.13 1.47 21.34
CA PHE A 134 -9.77 0.93 21.20
C PHE A 134 -8.68 2.01 21.13
N TYR A 135 -8.97 3.22 20.64
CA TYR A 135 -8.01 4.32 20.75
C TYR A 135 -7.74 4.73 22.21
N GLY A 136 -8.75 4.74 23.08
CA GLY A 136 -8.53 4.99 24.50
C GLY A 136 -7.68 3.89 25.17
N LYS A 137 -7.83 2.63 24.72
CA LYS A 137 -6.98 1.52 25.18
C LYS A 137 -5.54 1.67 24.68
N PHE A 138 -5.36 2.10 23.43
CA PHE A 138 -4.05 2.39 22.85
C PHE A 138 -3.36 3.54 23.59
N ASP A 139 -4.06 4.63 23.89
CA ASP A 139 -3.50 5.77 24.64
C ASP A 139 -3.08 5.36 26.06
N ALA A 140 -3.80 4.43 26.68
CA ALA A 140 -3.44 3.88 27.98
C ALA A 140 -2.14 3.05 27.97
N LEU A 141 -1.59 2.70 26.80
CA LEU A 141 -0.28 2.05 26.68
C LEU A 141 0.89 3.04 26.72
N GLN A 142 0.65 4.33 26.47
CA GLN A 142 1.72 5.32 26.35
C GLN A 142 2.52 5.43 27.66
N GLY A 143 3.85 5.28 27.56
CA GLY A 143 4.76 5.33 28.70
C GLY A 143 4.80 4.05 29.54
N LYS A 144 3.95 3.05 29.29
CA LYS A 144 4.07 1.75 29.96
C LYS A 144 5.38 1.10 29.55
N GLN A 145 6.12 0.58 30.54
CA GLN A 145 7.43 -0.05 30.33
C GLN A 145 8.41 0.84 29.53
N ASN A 146 8.36 2.16 29.75
CA ASN A 146 9.17 3.15 29.01
C ASN A 146 8.99 3.07 27.47
N THR A 147 7.83 2.61 27.01
CA THR A 147 7.50 2.47 25.60
C THR A 147 6.46 3.51 25.20
N TYR A 148 6.71 4.18 24.08
CA TYR A 148 5.80 5.15 23.49
C TYR A 148 5.50 4.74 22.05
N TYR A 149 4.22 4.71 21.69
CA TYR A 149 3.78 4.31 20.36
C TYR A 149 3.42 5.58 19.57
N ALA A 150 4.16 5.83 18.49
CA ALA A 150 3.97 6.98 17.62
C ALA A 150 3.58 6.55 16.20
N SER A 151 3.05 7.50 15.41
CA SER A 151 2.42 7.38 14.07
C SER A 151 0.94 6.93 14.09
N SER A 152 0.27 6.87 12.91
CA SER A 152 -0.97 6.08 12.77
C SER A 152 -0.72 4.75 13.49
N PRO A 153 -1.67 4.13 14.21
CA PRO A 153 -1.34 3.11 15.22
C PRO A 153 -0.39 1.99 14.75
N MET A 154 -0.18 1.80 13.43
CA MET A 154 0.99 1.16 12.84
C MET A 154 1.56 1.82 11.55
N ALA A 155 2.25 2.96 11.59
CA ALA A 155 3.15 3.29 10.47
C ALA A 155 4.43 2.45 10.60
N ASN A 156 4.77 1.75 9.53
CA ASN A 156 5.90 0.84 9.40
C ASN A 156 7.26 1.57 9.34
N HIS A 157 7.43 2.66 10.10
CA HIS A 157 8.68 3.41 10.15
C HIS A 157 9.15 3.60 11.58
N ARG A 158 10.29 2.96 11.85
CA ARG A 158 11.00 2.93 13.13
C ARG A 158 11.31 4.35 13.62
N SER A 159 10.70 4.75 14.73
CA SER A 159 11.39 5.59 15.71
C SER A 159 10.93 5.20 17.13
N LEU A 160 11.57 4.18 17.70
CA LEU A 160 11.57 3.99 19.15
C LEU A 160 12.90 4.53 19.66
N LEU A 161 12.87 5.73 20.25
CA LEU A 161 13.96 6.24 21.07
C LEU A 161 13.89 5.51 22.42
N ARG A 162 14.71 4.47 22.60
CA ARG A 162 15.04 3.97 23.94
C ARG A 162 16.16 4.84 24.49
N HIS A 163 15.86 5.61 25.52
CA HIS A 163 16.88 6.11 26.43
C HIS A 163 17.09 5.04 27.50
N GLU A 164 18.28 4.44 27.50
CA GLU A 164 18.82 3.68 28.63
C GLU A 164 19.15 4.62 29.80
#